data_AF-A0A933ZXN1-F1
#
_entry.id   AF-A0A933ZXN1-F1
#
_cell.length_a   1.000
_cell.length_b   1.000
_cell.length_c   1.000
_cell.angle_alpha   90.00
_cell.angle_beta   90.00
_cell.angle_gamma   90.00
#
_symmetry.space_group_name_H-M   'P 1'
#
loop_
_entity.id
_entity.type
_entity.pdbx_description
1 polymer ?
#
loop_
_entity_poly.entity_id
_entity_poly.type
_entity_poly.pdbx_seq_one_letter_code
_entity_poly.pdbx_strand_id
1 'polypeptide(L)'
;MPKPSSAAMTRVLARFKRTDTTSFEDAWVGMEPTFQSEKSIKKWQKMAAEDGGEDAYFEDEYMLETQKDVAKAMVKRFKGALDKKEDWRCFAAVDREEDADPWKVKRQNLHFRWDDKALGDFEIKLGLDPETFEYSIKPVPVAWFYDERWVRFLEEIVWGAPLSQGLAPTIAHGGCQFSVSAKTFLTGSLLADDIADKLNHPELSTWIMDWPNPDDRAFRATTRRFAAFRSVLDSYWAGGFHPQAKGALTAESCFLDRGFGPVPAPPPGMMDPKEGPLGEARDVFQTNFGFGRAVRLQAQIVHPGYWQAAHPAEEGYRADQIMRYGEGNLNRLQIAGEWHVKSGKPLEVQRAPAPEQILDSSMLATEASWENRAQMGRTSARDFVEAMLLYLHRARWLAAHPHPTVKATLLQDQLLGGAEETLKKHAPKALERLRQEARKLNLDSSRGRLKSEWIEPETLQWTAWKALPAGERGAVAREVVTRFVEYVEEAASCDPRTKRGDPLEWHRHRIHPSLWKAILDARIELKPEVRREMETFQERRKELLARRPVFSLAGLQPPWEG
;
A
#
# COMPACT_ATOMS: atom_id res chain seq x y z
N MET A 1 -28.31 12.71 28.64
CA MET A 1 -26.84 12.66 28.52
C MET A 1 -26.41 13.63 27.43
N PRO A 2 -25.35 14.42 27.62
CA PRO A 2 -24.81 15.26 26.55
C PRO A 2 -24.40 14.37 25.37
N LYS A 3 -24.64 14.81 24.13
CA LYS A 3 -24.15 14.09 22.94
C LYS A 3 -22.63 13.88 23.10
N PRO A 4 -22.08 12.66 22.95
CA PRO A 4 -20.63 12.48 22.93
C PRO A 4 -20.08 13.35 21.80
N SER A 5 -19.18 14.30 22.11
CA SER A 5 -18.95 15.44 21.22
C SER A 5 -18.42 14.98 19.86
N SER A 6 -19.24 15.11 18.83
CA SER A 6 -18.85 15.08 17.41
C SER A 6 -17.87 16.22 17.10
N ALA A 7 -17.86 17.28 17.94
CA ALA A 7 -16.96 18.42 17.84
C ALA A 7 -15.47 18.05 17.73
N ALA A 8 -15.03 16.96 18.37
CA ALA A 8 -13.64 16.50 18.22
C ALA A 8 -13.33 16.01 16.79
N MET A 9 -14.23 15.20 16.20
CA MET A 9 -14.07 14.65 14.86
C MET A 9 -14.36 15.68 13.76
N THR A 10 -15.28 16.62 13.98
CA THR A 10 -15.67 17.60 12.94
C THR A 10 -14.66 18.74 12.79
N ARG A 11 -13.85 19.05 13.82
CA ARG A 11 -12.85 20.14 13.77
C ARG A 11 -11.85 20.02 12.63
N VAL A 12 -11.46 18.81 12.25
CA VAL A 12 -10.46 18.56 11.20
C VAL A 12 -11.05 18.67 9.78
N LEU A 13 -12.39 18.61 9.64
CA LEU A 13 -13.06 18.54 8.34
C LEU A 13 -12.84 19.78 7.46
N ALA A 14 -12.62 20.95 8.06
CA ALA A 14 -12.34 22.18 7.33
C ALA A 14 -10.91 22.26 6.77
N ARG A 15 -10.00 21.40 7.25
CA ARG A 15 -8.57 21.49 6.92
C ARG A 15 -8.01 20.28 6.19
N PHE A 16 -8.49 19.07 6.48
CA PHE A 16 -7.85 17.86 5.97
C PHE A 16 -7.77 17.78 4.44
N LYS A 17 -8.77 18.29 3.71
CA LYS A 17 -8.78 18.31 2.24
C LYS A 17 -7.97 19.45 1.62
N ARG A 18 -7.52 20.43 2.41
CA ARG A 18 -6.72 21.55 1.92
C ARG A 18 -5.35 21.07 1.48
N THR A 19 -4.91 21.51 0.31
CA THR A 19 -3.63 21.10 -0.30
C THR A 19 -2.45 21.98 0.13
N ASP A 20 -2.73 23.15 0.71
CA ASP A 20 -1.75 24.09 1.25
C ASP A 20 -1.32 23.78 2.71
N THR A 21 -1.99 22.84 3.38
CA THR A 21 -1.59 22.34 4.70
C THR A 21 -0.74 21.07 4.56
N THR A 22 0.45 21.03 5.12
CA THR A 22 1.40 19.91 4.95
C THR A 22 1.61 19.06 6.20
N SER A 23 0.99 19.43 7.33
CA SER A 23 1.18 18.71 8.60
C SER A 23 0.41 17.37 8.63
N PHE A 24 0.90 16.43 9.45
CA PHE A 24 0.25 15.13 9.61
C PHE A 24 -1.12 15.20 10.32
N GLU A 25 -1.39 16.26 11.08
CA GLU A 25 -2.67 16.50 11.77
C GLU A 25 -3.79 16.83 10.79
N ASP A 26 -3.44 17.49 9.68
CA ASP A 26 -4.35 17.81 8.58
C ASP A 26 -4.21 16.78 7.44
N ALA A 27 -3.52 15.67 7.65
CA ALA A 27 -3.40 14.61 6.66
C ALA A 27 -4.69 13.79 6.56
N TRP A 28 -4.81 13.08 5.45
CA TRP A 28 -5.90 12.14 5.22
C TRP A 28 -5.38 10.84 4.64
N VAL A 29 -6.17 9.79 4.81
CA VAL A 29 -5.91 8.48 4.23
C VAL A 29 -7.07 8.03 3.34
N GLY A 30 -6.75 7.35 2.25
CA GLY A 30 -7.70 6.48 1.57
C GLY A 30 -7.56 5.07 2.10
N MET A 31 -8.67 4.36 2.29
CA MET A 31 -8.71 2.98 2.72
C MET A 31 -9.47 2.15 1.68
N GLU A 32 -8.94 0.97 1.35
CA GLU A 32 -9.55 0.02 0.43
C GLU A 32 -9.58 -1.39 1.07
N PRO A 33 -10.38 -1.61 2.14
CA PRO A 33 -10.63 -2.96 2.64
C PRO A 33 -11.29 -3.84 1.58
N THR A 34 -10.99 -5.13 1.57
CA THR A 34 -11.62 -6.09 0.66
C THR A 34 -12.02 -7.36 1.40
N PHE A 35 -13.08 -7.99 0.90
CA PHE A 35 -13.61 -9.24 1.44
C PHE A 35 -14.00 -10.18 0.30
N GLN A 36 -13.92 -11.47 0.55
CA GLN A 36 -14.18 -12.51 -0.45
C GLN A 36 -15.11 -13.59 0.12
N SER A 37 -15.70 -14.38 -0.78
CA SER A 37 -16.27 -15.68 -0.45
C SER A 37 -15.65 -16.74 -1.33
N GLU A 38 -15.74 -18.01 -0.93
CA GLU A 38 -15.32 -19.13 -1.80
C GLU A 38 -16.06 -19.07 -3.16
N LYS A 39 -17.34 -18.64 -3.14
CA LYS A 39 -18.17 -18.51 -4.34
C LYS A 39 -17.73 -17.35 -5.23
N SER A 40 -17.32 -16.19 -4.68
CA SER A 40 -16.84 -15.06 -5.48
C SER A 40 -15.54 -15.41 -6.23
N ILE A 41 -14.63 -16.14 -5.57
CA ILE A 41 -13.37 -16.60 -6.17
C ILE A 41 -13.64 -17.62 -7.28
N LYS A 42 -14.42 -18.68 -7.01
CA LYS A 42 -14.74 -19.71 -8.00
C LYS A 42 -15.48 -19.15 -9.22
N LYS A 43 -16.35 -18.16 -9.01
CA LYS A 43 -17.04 -17.47 -10.12
C LYS A 43 -16.07 -16.72 -11.01
N TRP A 44 -15.15 -15.94 -10.43
CA TRP A 44 -14.14 -15.23 -11.22
C TRP A 44 -13.31 -16.20 -12.05
N GLN A 45 -12.75 -17.24 -11.42
CA GLN A 45 -11.94 -18.26 -12.09
C GLN A 45 -12.67 -18.95 -13.25
N LYS A 46 -13.97 -19.23 -13.08
CA LYS A 46 -14.78 -19.84 -14.13
C LYS A 46 -15.09 -18.87 -15.26
N MET A 47 -15.52 -17.66 -14.92
CA MET A 47 -16.05 -16.69 -15.88
C MET A 47 -14.95 -15.99 -16.66
N ALA A 48 -13.85 -15.57 -16.01
CA ALA A 48 -12.72 -14.92 -16.66
C ALA A 48 -11.99 -15.83 -17.67
N ALA A 49 -12.22 -17.14 -17.64
CA ALA A 49 -11.70 -18.07 -18.63
C ALA A 49 -12.45 -18.05 -19.98
N GLU A 50 -13.63 -17.41 -20.03
CA GLU A 50 -14.48 -17.31 -21.22
C GLU A 50 -14.40 -15.89 -21.82
N ASP A 51 -14.46 -15.77 -23.14
CA ASP A 51 -14.50 -14.47 -23.82
C ASP A 51 -15.73 -13.66 -23.37
N GLY A 52 -15.50 -12.44 -22.85
CA GLY A 52 -16.54 -11.58 -22.29
C GLY A 52 -17.02 -11.97 -20.89
N GLY A 53 -16.46 -13.01 -20.29
CA GLY A 53 -16.88 -13.49 -18.97
C GLY A 53 -16.42 -12.60 -17.81
N GLU A 54 -15.37 -11.79 -17.99
CA GLU A 54 -14.98 -10.77 -17.00
C GLU A 54 -16.09 -9.71 -16.81
N ASP A 55 -16.66 -9.18 -17.90
CA ASP A 55 -17.77 -8.22 -17.83
C ASP A 55 -19.02 -8.88 -17.22
N ALA A 56 -19.31 -10.12 -17.63
CA ALA A 56 -20.44 -10.88 -17.07
C ALA A 56 -20.31 -11.14 -15.56
N TYR A 57 -19.08 -11.22 -15.03
CA TYR A 57 -18.85 -11.38 -13.59
C TYR A 57 -19.35 -10.16 -12.79
N PHE A 58 -19.12 -8.96 -13.32
CA PHE A 58 -19.56 -7.72 -12.69
C PHE A 58 -21.07 -7.48 -12.78
N GLU A 59 -21.76 -8.21 -13.67
CA GLU A 59 -23.21 -8.20 -13.80
C GLU A 59 -23.89 -9.41 -13.12
N ASP A 60 -23.11 -10.34 -12.56
CA ASP A 60 -23.62 -11.58 -11.97
C ASP A 60 -24.56 -11.32 -10.79
N GLU A 61 -25.72 -11.98 -10.81
CA GLU A 61 -26.78 -11.81 -9.80
C GLU A 61 -26.27 -12.03 -8.38
N TYR A 62 -25.48 -13.09 -8.16
CA TYR A 62 -24.95 -13.37 -6.82
C TYR A 62 -23.98 -12.28 -6.36
N MET A 63 -23.13 -11.74 -7.25
CA MET A 63 -22.21 -10.67 -6.89
C MET A 63 -22.96 -9.39 -6.51
N LEU A 64 -23.93 -8.98 -7.35
CA LEU A 64 -24.73 -7.77 -7.12
C LEU A 64 -25.64 -7.88 -5.89
N GLU A 65 -26.29 -9.03 -5.68
CA GLU A 65 -27.13 -9.26 -4.50
C GLU A 65 -26.31 -9.27 -3.21
N THR A 66 -25.15 -9.93 -3.21
CA THR A 66 -24.25 -9.95 -2.04
C THR A 66 -23.77 -8.54 -1.68
N GLN A 67 -23.33 -7.75 -2.68
CA GLN A 67 -22.94 -6.34 -2.49
C GLN A 67 -24.10 -5.52 -1.87
N LYS A 68 -25.31 -5.69 -2.40
CA LYS A 68 -26.52 -5.01 -1.92
C LYS A 68 -26.88 -5.42 -0.49
N ASP A 69 -26.78 -6.69 -0.15
CA ASP A 69 -27.15 -7.20 1.16
C ASP A 69 -26.16 -6.81 2.24
N VAL A 70 -24.87 -6.75 1.92
CA VAL A 70 -23.88 -6.13 2.81
C VAL A 70 -24.20 -4.66 3.06
N ALA A 71 -24.50 -3.88 2.02
CA ALA A 71 -24.86 -2.46 2.19
C ALA A 71 -26.10 -2.27 3.07
N LYS A 72 -27.13 -3.11 2.89
CA LYS A 72 -28.31 -3.12 3.78
C LYS A 72 -27.94 -3.51 5.21
N ALA A 73 -27.07 -4.49 5.40
CA ALA A 73 -26.63 -4.93 6.72
C ALA A 73 -25.87 -3.81 7.46
N MET A 74 -25.01 -3.06 6.78
CA MET A 74 -24.34 -1.86 7.30
C MET A 74 -25.36 -0.80 7.76
N VAL A 75 -26.32 -0.45 6.91
CA VAL A 75 -27.38 0.52 7.24
C VAL A 75 -28.19 0.07 8.45
N LYS A 76 -28.61 -1.20 8.46
CA LYS A 76 -29.38 -1.79 9.57
C LYS A 76 -28.60 -1.73 10.88
N ARG A 77 -27.31 -2.07 10.86
CA ARG A 77 -26.44 -2.06 12.05
C ARG A 77 -26.26 -0.64 12.57
N PHE A 78 -26.00 0.33 11.68
CA PHE A 78 -25.85 1.72 12.09
C PHE A 78 -27.16 2.32 12.64
N LYS A 79 -28.32 2.07 12.00
CA LYS A 79 -29.63 2.50 12.52
C LYS A 79 -29.91 1.89 13.89
N GLY A 80 -29.63 0.61 14.08
CA GLY A 80 -29.73 -0.02 15.40
C GLY A 80 -28.82 0.61 16.45
N ALA A 81 -27.64 1.10 16.06
CA ALA A 81 -26.73 1.83 16.94
C ALA A 81 -27.24 3.23 17.30
N LEU A 82 -27.94 3.91 16.38
CA LEU A 82 -28.64 5.16 16.66
C LEU A 82 -29.74 4.95 17.70
N ASP A 83 -30.57 3.92 17.54
CA ASP A 83 -31.67 3.60 18.44
C ASP A 83 -31.17 3.26 19.86
N LYS A 84 -30.11 2.44 19.93
CA LYS A 84 -29.46 2.04 21.18
C LYS A 84 -28.57 3.12 21.79
N LYS A 85 -28.33 4.21 21.07
CA LYS A 85 -27.42 5.30 21.46
C LYS A 85 -26.01 4.81 21.79
N GLU A 86 -25.51 3.86 21.00
CA GLU A 86 -24.15 3.33 21.13
C GLU A 86 -23.11 4.46 21.11
N ASP A 87 -22.00 4.28 21.81
CA ASP A 87 -20.94 5.28 21.98
C ASP A 87 -20.11 5.54 20.72
N TRP A 88 -20.04 4.55 19.83
CA TRP A 88 -19.31 4.59 18.56
C TRP A 88 -20.10 5.20 17.40
N ARG A 89 -21.36 5.62 17.62
CA ARG A 89 -22.13 6.32 16.60
C ARG A 89 -21.50 7.70 16.31
N CYS A 90 -20.77 7.79 15.21
CA CYS A 90 -20.06 9.02 14.82
C CYS A 90 -20.95 10.00 14.05
N PHE A 91 -22.04 9.50 13.45
CA PHE A 91 -22.91 10.25 12.54
C PHE A 91 -24.36 10.28 13.05
N ALA A 92 -25.17 11.20 12.50
CA ALA A 92 -26.56 11.39 12.87
C ALA A 92 -27.51 10.50 12.04
N ALA A 93 -27.14 10.20 10.79
CA ALA A 93 -27.95 9.40 9.88
C ALA A 93 -27.08 8.64 8.87
N VAL A 94 -27.69 7.66 8.21
CA VAL A 94 -27.10 6.97 7.06
C VAL A 94 -28.17 6.72 6.01
N ASP A 95 -27.83 7.01 4.76
CA ASP A 95 -28.62 6.65 3.58
C ASP A 95 -27.82 5.74 2.64
N ARG A 96 -28.54 4.92 1.87
CA ARG A 96 -27.98 4.05 0.84
C ARG A 96 -28.48 4.51 -0.52
N GLU A 97 -27.56 4.64 -1.45
CA GLU A 97 -27.80 4.95 -2.84
C GLU A 97 -27.20 3.85 -3.73
N GLU A 98 -27.87 3.54 -4.83
CA GLU A 98 -27.33 2.69 -5.90
C GLU A 98 -26.77 3.60 -6.98
N ASP A 99 -25.56 3.31 -7.43
CA ASP A 99 -24.80 4.14 -8.35
C ASP A 99 -23.98 3.24 -9.30
N ALA A 100 -23.31 3.84 -10.29
CA ALA A 100 -22.35 3.17 -11.15
C ALA A 100 -20.98 3.84 -11.05
N ASP A 101 -19.92 3.04 -11.12
CA ASP A 101 -18.56 3.55 -11.17
C ASP A 101 -18.21 4.10 -12.58
N PRO A 102 -17.01 4.68 -12.78
CA PRO A 102 -16.58 5.17 -14.10
C PRO A 102 -16.59 4.13 -15.23
N TRP A 103 -16.56 2.83 -14.92
CA TRP A 103 -16.63 1.70 -15.85
C TRP A 103 -18.05 1.18 -16.02
N LYS A 104 -19.04 1.86 -15.43
CA LYS A 104 -20.46 1.48 -15.39
C LYS A 104 -20.76 0.23 -14.57
N VAL A 105 -19.81 -0.23 -13.74
CA VAL A 105 -20.03 -1.33 -12.80
C VAL A 105 -20.90 -0.82 -11.66
N LYS A 106 -21.95 -1.56 -11.31
CA LYS A 106 -22.89 -1.19 -10.25
C LYS A 106 -22.20 -1.21 -8.89
N ARG A 107 -22.52 -0.20 -8.08
CA ARG A 107 -22.01 -0.04 -6.71
C ARG A 107 -23.09 0.40 -5.74
N GLN A 108 -22.82 0.20 -4.46
CA GLN A 108 -23.64 0.71 -3.37
C GLN A 108 -22.88 1.82 -2.66
N ASN A 109 -23.45 3.02 -2.60
CA ASN A 109 -22.87 4.14 -1.87
C ASN A 109 -23.64 4.33 -0.55
N LEU A 110 -22.90 4.41 0.56
CA LEU A 110 -23.47 4.77 1.86
C LEU A 110 -23.03 6.18 2.24
N HIS A 111 -24.01 7.02 2.55
CA HIS A 111 -23.83 8.42 2.91
C HIS A 111 -24.11 8.60 4.40
N PHE A 112 -23.07 8.77 5.20
CA PHE A 112 -23.17 9.02 6.63
C PHE A 112 -23.17 10.53 6.90
N ARG A 113 -24.25 11.03 7.49
CA ARG A 113 -24.49 12.47 7.65
C ARG A 113 -24.24 12.96 9.06
N TRP A 114 -23.68 14.15 9.17
CA TRP A 114 -23.53 14.85 10.44
C TRP A 114 -24.86 15.46 10.91
N ASP A 115 -24.92 15.81 12.20
CA ASP A 115 -26.02 16.66 12.72
C ASP A 115 -26.01 18.05 12.05
N ASP A 116 -24.81 18.57 11.79
CA ASP A 116 -24.61 19.82 11.05
C ASP A 116 -24.57 19.54 9.55
N LYS A 117 -25.64 19.96 8.85
CA LYS A 117 -25.82 19.74 7.41
C LYS A 117 -24.86 20.57 6.54
N ALA A 118 -24.14 21.54 7.11
CA ALA A 118 -23.10 22.26 6.39
C ALA A 118 -21.84 21.41 6.19
N LEU A 119 -21.67 20.35 7.00
CA LEU A 119 -20.60 19.38 6.82
C LEU A 119 -20.97 18.38 5.73
N GLY A 120 -20.05 18.14 4.79
CA GLY A 120 -20.23 17.11 3.78
C GLY A 120 -20.33 15.71 4.39
N ASP A 121 -21.03 14.83 3.66
CA ASP A 121 -21.25 13.43 4.05
C ASP A 121 -19.91 12.65 4.07
N PHE A 122 -19.83 11.67 4.96
CA PHE A 122 -18.80 10.65 4.91
C PHE A 122 -19.31 9.47 4.07
N GLU A 123 -18.55 9.11 3.03
CA GLU A 123 -18.96 8.11 2.05
C GLU A 123 -18.21 6.79 2.21
N ILE A 124 -18.95 5.68 2.13
CA ILE A 124 -18.40 4.33 1.90
C ILE A 124 -18.93 3.84 0.57
N LYS A 125 -18.05 3.56 -0.39
CA LYS A 125 -18.42 3.04 -1.72
C LYS A 125 -18.08 1.57 -1.81
N LEU A 126 -19.10 0.73 -1.92
CA LEU A 126 -18.95 -0.72 -2.05
C LEU A 126 -18.99 -1.07 -3.54
N GLY A 127 -17.84 -1.50 -4.07
CA GLY A 127 -17.65 -1.92 -5.44
C GLY A 127 -17.32 -3.41 -5.56
N LEU A 128 -17.02 -3.82 -6.78
CA LEU A 128 -16.52 -5.16 -7.12
C LEU A 128 -15.16 -5.00 -7.81
N ASP A 129 -14.22 -5.88 -7.49
CA ASP A 129 -12.97 -6.10 -8.23
C ASP A 129 -12.87 -7.62 -8.48
N PRO A 130 -11.99 -8.14 -9.36
CA PRO A 130 -11.79 -9.58 -9.51
C PRO A 130 -11.74 -10.30 -8.17
N GLU A 131 -12.56 -11.34 -8.02
CA GLU A 131 -12.66 -12.19 -6.81
C GLU A 131 -13.22 -11.51 -5.54
N THR A 132 -13.34 -10.18 -5.50
CA THR A 132 -13.53 -9.42 -4.25
C THR A 132 -14.68 -8.42 -4.24
N PHE A 133 -15.16 -8.16 -3.03
CA PHE A 133 -15.95 -6.97 -2.68
C PHE A 133 -15.01 -5.93 -2.10
N GLU A 134 -14.89 -4.77 -2.76
CA GLU A 134 -13.97 -3.69 -2.38
C GLU A 134 -14.72 -2.50 -1.77
N TYR A 135 -14.13 -1.88 -0.75
CA TYR A 135 -14.70 -0.77 0.00
C TYR A 135 -13.81 0.45 -0.20
N SER A 136 -14.15 1.33 -1.15
CA SER A 136 -13.41 2.57 -1.34
C SER A 136 -13.88 3.62 -0.34
N ILE A 137 -13.02 3.94 0.63
CA ILE A 137 -13.28 4.91 1.70
C ILE A 137 -12.19 5.97 1.65
N LYS A 138 -12.48 7.10 1.01
CA LYS A 138 -11.53 8.21 0.87
C LYS A 138 -12.23 9.54 0.66
N PRO A 139 -11.66 10.65 1.17
CA PRO A 139 -10.57 10.73 2.15
C PRO A 139 -11.08 10.59 3.61
N VAL A 140 -10.28 9.99 4.49
CA VAL A 140 -10.52 9.88 5.94
C VAL A 140 -9.47 10.69 6.70
N PRO A 141 -9.82 11.63 7.59
CA PRO A 141 -8.83 12.37 8.38
C PRO A 141 -7.97 11.45 9.25
N VAL A 142 -6.64 11.63 9.23
CA VAL A 142 -5.70 10.86 10.08
C VAL A 142 -6.04 11.00 11.56
N ALA A 143 -6.50 12.18 11.98
CA ALA A 143 -6.87 12.47 13.35
C ALA A 143 -7.96 11.53 13.91
N TRP A 144 -8.82 10.96 13.06
CA TRP A 144 -9.91 10.09 13.51
C TRP A 144 -9.41 8.72 13.99
N PHE A 145 -8.27 8.23 13.51
CA PHE A 145 -7.74 6.91 13.89
C PHE A 145 -7.19 6.83 15.31
N TYR A 146 -7.05 7.98 15.97
CA TYR A 146 -6.71 8.06 17.39
C TYR A 146 -7.95 8.09 18.30
N ASP A 147 -9.16 8.11 17.72
CA ASP A 147 -10.43 8.07 18.45
C ASP A 147 -11.01 6.66 18.43
N GLU A 148 -11.13 6.05 19.61
CA GLU A 148 -11.66 4.69 19.78
C GLU A 148 -13.08 4.51 19.22
N ARG A 149 -13.89 5.58 19.21
CA ARG A 149 -15.24 5.55 18.62
C ARG A 149 -15.18 5.32 17.12
N TRP A 150 -14.21 5.91 16.44
CA TRP A 150 -14.00 5.73 15.01
C TRP A 150 -13.54 4.30 14.70
N VAL A 151 -12.57 3.78 15.45
CA VAL A 151 -12.09 2.41 15.24
C VAL A 151 -13.23 1.41 15.46
N ARG A 152 -14.07 1.63 16.48
CA ARG A 152 -15.26 0.80 16.72
C ARG A 152 -16.33 0.96 15.63
N PHE A 153 -16.52 2.17 15.09
CA PHE A 153 -17.39 2.35 13.91
C PHE A 153 -16.92 1.52 12.72
N LEU A 154 -15.61 1.54 12.41
CA LEU A 154 -15.03 0.71 11.36
C LEU A 154 -15.20 -0.79 11.66
N GLU A 155 -14.96 -1.21 12.90
CA GLU A 155 -15.12 -2.61 13.33
C GLU A 155 -16.55 -3.09 13.12
N GLU A 156 -17.53 -2.32 13.58
CA GLU A 156 -18.94 -2.71 13.52
C GLU A 156 -19.48 -2.67 12.09
N ILE A 157 -19.19 -1.60 11.35
CA ILE A 157 -19.76 -1.35 10.04
C ILE A 157 -18.92 -2.00 8.94
N VAL A 158 -17.66 -1.60 8.80
CA VAL A 158 -16.80 -1.96 7.66
C VAL A 158 -16.30 -3.41 7.74
N TRP A 159 -16.06 -3.95 8.93
CA TRP A 159 -15.70 -5.36 9.11
C TRP A 159 -16.89 -6.23 9.53
N GLY A 160 -17.67 -5.79 10.50
CA GLY A 160 -18.71 -6.60 11.13
C GLY A 160 -19.86 -6.94 10.20
N ALA A 161 -20.26 -6.04 9.30
CA ALA A 161 -21.35 -6.32 8.37
C ALA A 161 -20.95 -7.30 7.24
N PRO A 162 -19.80 -7.16 6.55
CA PRO A 162 -19.34 -8.17 5.58
C PRO A 162 -19.13 -9.55 6.21
N LEU A 163 -18.51 -9.62 7.40
CA LEU A 163 -18.29 -10.87 8.12
C LEU A 163 -19.62 -11.57 8.46
N SER A 164 -20.65 -10.81 8.85
CA SER A 164 -21.97 -11.37 9.12
C SER A 164 -22.73 -11.83 7.87
N GLN A 165 -22.26 -11.46 6.67
CA GLN A 165 -22.76 -11.96 5.40
C GLN A 165 -21.95 -13.15 4.87
N GLY A 166 -21.03 -13.70 5.69
CA GLY A 166 -20.20 -14.85 5.30
C GLY A 166 -19.06 -14.48 4.35
N LEU A 167 -18.74 -13.21 4.20
CA LEU A 167 -17.51 -12.76 3.55
C LEU A 167 -16.35 -12.81 4.54
N ALA A 168 -15.13 -13.00 4.06
CA ALA A 168 -13.94 -12.95 4.90
C ALA A 168 -12.78 -12.27 4.18
N PRO A 169 -11.89 -11.58 4.92
CA PRO A 169 -10.62 -11.11 4.39
C PRO A 169 -9.70 -12.30 4.10
N THR A 170 -8.98 -12.26 2.99
CA THR A 170 -7.99 -13.28 2.62
C THR A 170 -6.65 -12.66 2.26
N ILE A 171 -5.63 -13.50 2.25
CA ILE A 171 -4.28 -13.10 1.83
C ILE A 171 -4.16 -13.12 0.29
N ALA A 172 -4.59 -14.20 -0.37
CA ALA A 172 -4.33 -14.46 -1.79
C ALA A 172 -5.17 -13.62 -2.75
N HIS A 173 -6.40 -13.31 -2.34
CA HIS A 173 -7.40 -12.74 -3.24
C HIS A 173 -7.72 -11.29 -2.88
N GLY A 174 -7.25 -10.79 -1.74
CA GLY A 174 -7.72 -9.54 -1.16
C GLY A 174 -6.61 -8.57 -0.76
N GLY A 175 -6.98 -7.30 -0.68
CA GLY A 175 -6.20 -6.22 -0.11
C GLY A 175 -6.88 -5.51 1.06
N CYS A 176 -6.10 -4.74 1.79
CA CYS A 176 -6.55 -3.66 2.65
C CYS A 176 -5.57 -2.54 2.38
N GLN A 177 -5.60 -2.05 1.14
CA GLN A 177 -4.66 -1.03 0.70
C GLN A 177 -5.01 0.29 1.38
N PHE A 178 -4.01 1.13 1.59
CA PHE A 178 -4.25 2.48 2.03
C PHE A 178 -3.31 3.47 1.35
N SER A 179 -3.71 4.72 1.35
CA SER A 179 -2.90 5.80 0.79
C SER A 179 -2.89 6.96 1.75
N VAL A 180 -1.82 7.74 1.76
CA VAL A 180 -1.70 8.94 2.59
C VAL A 180 -1.63 10.14 1.66
N SER A 181 -2.29 11.23 2.02
CA SER A 181 -2.27 12.49 1.28
C SER A 181 -0.85 12.91 0.90
N ALA A 182 -0.58 13.14 -0.39
CA ALA A 182 0.77 13.40 -0.90
C ALA A 182 1.38 14.67 -0.30
N LYS A 183 0.53 15.64 0.07
CA LYS A 183 0.93 16.91 0.68
C LYS A 183 1.84 16.77 1.91
N THR A 184 1.77 15.66 2.65
CA THR A 184 2.66 15.42 3.80
C THR A 184 4.05 14.92 3.39
N PHE A 185 4.18 14.30 2.22
CA PHE A 185 5.44 13.72 1.73
C PHE A 185 6.23 14.70 0.85
N LEU A 186 5.61 15.80 0.41
CA LEU A 186 6.24 16.79 -0.47
C LEU A 186 6.95 17.93 0.29
N THR A 187 7.29 17.70 1.56
CA THR A 187 8.03 18.62 2.43
C THR A 187 9.35 18.00 2.90
N GLY A 188 10.38 18.83 3.09
CA GLY A 188 11.72 18.35 3.43
C GLY A 188 12.21 17.30 2.43
N SER A 189 12.88 16.26 2.92
CA SER A 189 13.28 15.07 2.15
C SER A 189 12.35 13.86 2.28
N LEU A 190 11.19 13.99 2.95
CA LEU A 190 10.44 12.85 3.45
C LEU A 190 10.06 11.81 2.36
N LEU A 191 9.68 12.23 1.15
CA LEU A 191 9.39 11.29 0.07
C LEU A 191 10.63 10.46 -0.33
N ALA A 192 11.80 11.09 -0.42
CA ALA A 192 13.06 10.40 -0.71
C ALA A 192 13.47 9.49 0.45
N ASP A 193 13.28 9.96 1.68
CA ASP A 193 13.60 9.21 2.90
C ASP A 193 12.74 7.97 3.04
N ASP A 194 11.43 8.04 2.79
CA ASP A 194 10.53 6.88 2.82
C ASP A 194 10.91 5.83 1.76
N ILE A 195 11.34 6.26 0.56
CA ILE A 195 11.80 5.34 -0.48
C ILE A 195 13.13 4.69 -0.08
N ALA A 196 14.07 5.46 0.47
CA ALA A 196 15.34 4.95 0.98
C ALA A 196 15.14 3.98 2.17
N ASP A 197 14.19 4.28 3.05
CA ASP A 197 13.79 3.42 4.16
C ASP A 197 13.21 2.09 3.66
N LYS A 198 12.32 2.11 2.66
CA LYS A 198 11.78 0.89 2.03
C LYS A 198 12.85 0.03 1.34
N LEU A 199 13.86 0.64 0.71
CA LEU A 199 15.03 -0.11 0.20
C LEU A 199 15.84 -0.79 1.32
N ASN A 200 15.78 -0.22 2.51
CA ASN A 200 16.38 -0.79 3.69
C ASN A 200 15.46 -1.82 4.35
N HIS A 201 14.14 -1.76 4.21
CA HIS A 201 13.20 -2.63 4.93
C HIS A 201 12.36 -3.51 3.98
N PRO A 202 12.99 -4.33 3.10
CA PRO A 202 12.24 -5.18 2.18
C PRO A 202 11.41 -6.25 2.90
N GLU A 203 11.69 -6.53 4.18
CA GLU A 203 10.87 -7.42 5.00
C GLU A 203 9.42 -6.95 5.15
N LEU A 204 9.17 -5.64 5.07
CA LEU A 204 7.81 -5.09 5.16
C LEU A 204 6.95 -5.63 4.03
N SER A 205 7.48 -5.71 2.81
CA SER A 205 6.75 -6.23 1.64
C SER A 205 6.84 -7.74 1.45
N THR A 206 7.73 -8.44 2.15
CA THR A 206 8.04 -9.87 1.87
C THR A 206 7.75 -10.83 3.01
N TRP A 207 7.80 -10.36 4.26
CA TRP A 207 7.75 -11.21 5.45
C TRP A 207 6.76 -10.73 6.50
N ILE A 208 6.52 -9.43 6.57
CA ILE A 208 5.75 -8.80 7.64
C ILE A 208 4.33 -8.44 7.17
N MET A 209 4.14 -7.91 5.97
CA MET A 209 2.79 -7.52 5.51
C MET A 209 2.04 -8.66 4.79
N ASP A 210 2.24 -9.89 5.30
CA ASP A 210 1.65 -11.22 5.07
C ASP A 210 1.11 -11.70 3.71
N TRP A 211 1.31 -11.03 2.58
CA TRP A 211 1.39 -11.76 1.30
C TRP A 211 2.82 -11.65 0.80
N PRO A 212 3.59 -12.75 0.85
CA PRO A 212 4.99 -12.77 0.45
C PRO A 212 5.09 -12.86 -1.07
N ASN A 213 4.48 -11.91 -1.76
CA ASN A 213 4.61 -11.70 -3.19
C ASN A 213 5.52 -10.50 -3.39
N PRO A 214 6.83 -10.74 -3.44
CA PRO A 214 7.78 -9.78 -3.97
C PRO A 214 7.61 -9.56 -5.48
N ASP A 215 6.62 -10.17 -6.16
CA ASP A 215 6.58 -10.24 -7.63
C ASP A 215 6.69 -8.87 -8.29
N ASP A 216 6.29 -7.81 -7.58
CA ASP A 216 6.51 -6.44 -8.05
C ASP A 216 6.80 -5.39 -6.98
N ARG A 217 6.86 -5.82 -5.71
CA ARG A 217 6.61 -4.89 -4.59
C ARG A 217 7.87 -4.28 -4.06
N ALA A 218 8.78 -5.10 -3.51
CA ALA A 218 9.96 -4.60 -2.85
C ALA A 218 10.76 -3.73 -3.84
N PHE A 219 11.10 -2.51 -3.46
CA PHE A 219 12.02 -1.67 -4.25
C PHE A 219 13.39 -2.36 -4.44
N ARG A 220 13.67 -3.36 -3.60
CA ARG A 220 14.85 -4.24 -3.61
C ARG A 220 14.63 -5.63 -4.21
N ALA A 221 13.47 -5.92 -4.82
CA ALA A 221 13.11 -7.27 -5.29
C ALA A 221 14.15 -7.87 -6.25
N THR A 222 14.75 -7.06 -7.11
CA THR A 222 15.82 -7.48 -8.03
C THR A 222 17.00 -6.51 -7.98
N THR A 223 18.20 -6.96 -8.34
CA THR A 223 19.40 -6.12 -8.42
C THR A 223 19.22 -4.91 -9.34
N ARG A 224 18.52 -5.10 -10.47
CA ARG A 224 18.23 -4.00 -11.41
C ARG A 224 17.26 -2.98 -10.83
N ARG A 225 16.21 -3.44 -10.14
CA ARG A 225 15.23 -2.56 -9.48
C ARG A 225 15.88 -1.77 -8.35
N PHE A 226 16.67 -2.44 -7.49
CA PHE A 226 17.46 -1.79 -6.44
C PHE A 226 18.36 -0.68 -7.01
N ALA A 227 19.11 -0.99 -8.08
CA ALA A 227 19.97 -0.02 -8.75
C ALA A 227 19.19 1.16 -9.34
N ALA A 228 18.02 0.93 -9.92
CA ALA A 228 17.18 1.99 -10.49
C ALA A 228 16.67 2.95 -9.40
N PHE A 229 16.11 2.44 -8.30
CA PHE A 229 15.70 3.29 -7.17
C PHE A 229 16.87 4.05 -6.56
N ARG A 230 18.01 3.38 -6.36
CA ARG A 230 19.23 4.02 -5.84
C ARG A 230 19.71 5.15 -6.76
N SER A 231 19.74 4.94 -8.07
CA SER A 231 20.18 5.96 -9.03
C SER A 231 19.30 7.22 -9.02
N VAL A 232 17.99 7.06 -8.87
CA VAL A 232 17.06 8.20 -8.78
C VAL A 232 17.23 8.93 -7.43
N LEU A 233 17.47 8.21 -6.33
CA LEU A 233 17.80 8.79 -5.02
C LEU A 233 19.14 9.55 -5.04
N ASP A 234 20.17 8.98 -5.67
CA ASP A 234 21.47 9.64 -5.80
C ASP A 234 21.31 10.95 -6.59
N SER A 235 20.48 10.94 -7.65
CA SER A 235 20.15 12.15 -8.42
C SER A 235 19.37 13.18 -7.60
N TYR A 236 18.52 12.74 -6.67
CA TYR A 236 17.80 13.61 -5.74
C TYR A 236 18.76 14.33 -4.80
N TRP A 237 19.62 13.59 -4.11
CA TRP A 237 20.59 14.15 -3.17
C TRP A 237 21.68 14.99 -3.84
N ALA A 238 21.95 14.74 -5.12
CA ALA A 238 22.79 15.64 -5.93
C ALA A 238 22.12 17.00 -6.21
N GLY A 239 20.80 17.14 -6.07
CA GLY A 239 20.05 18.35 -6.43
C GLY A 239 19.50 18.34 -7.86
N GLY A 240 19.47 17.18 -8.53
CA GLY A 240 19.10 17.06 -9.94
C GLY A 240 17.66 17.43 -10.28
N PHE A 241 16.77 17.47 -9.29
CA PHE A 241 15.35 17.85 -9.47
C PHE A 241 15.05 19.29 -9.02
N HIS A 242 16.04 20.02 -8.49
CA HIS A 242 15.82 21.34 -7.94
C HIS A 242 15.49 22.35 -9.04
N PRO A 243 14.50 23.25 -8.86
CA PRO A 243 14.07 24.18 -9.91
C PRO A 243 15.18 25.15 -10.36
N GLN A 244 16.16 25.47 -9.51
CA GLN A 244 17.32 26.26 -9.93
C GLN A 244 18.31 25.50 -10.82
N ALA A 245 18.35 24.16 -10.75
CA ALA A 245 19.16 23.33 -11.64
C ALA A 245 18.46 23.11 -12.99
N LYS A 246 17.15 22.89 -12.94
CA LYS A 246 16.38 22.33 -14.05
C LYS A 246 15.43 23.31 -14.75
N GLY A 247 15.14 24.43 -14.09
CA GLY A 247 13.99 25.28 -14.41
C GLY A 247 12.76 24.89 -13.61
N ALA A 248 11.90 25.86 -13.34
CA ALA A 248 10.65 25.65 -12.61
C ALA A 248 9.69 24.76 -13.42
N LEU A 249 9.05 23.82 -12.72
CA LEU A 249 7.96 23.04 -13.30
C LEU A 249 6.72 23.92 -13.47
N THR A 250 5.93 23.65 -14.51
CA THR A 250 4.66 24.31 -14.79
C THR A 250 3.51 23.31 -14.82
N ALA A 251 2.27 23.79 -14.82
CA ALA A 251 1.10 22.94 -15.02
C ALA A 251 1.17 22.15 -16.34
N GLU A 252 1.68 22.76 -17.42
CA GLU A 252 1.91 22.08 -18.70
C GLU A 252 2.85 20.87 -18.56
N SER A 253 3.87 20.97 -17.68
CA SER A 253 4.78 19.85 -17.40
C SER A 253 4.02 18.63 -16.89
N CYS A 254 3.02 18.84 -16.03
CA CYS A 254 2.12 17.80 -15.52
C CYS A 254 1.15 17.30 -16.59
N PHE A 255 0.48 18.20 -17.32
CA PHE A 255 -0.51 17.83 -18.33
C PHE A 255 0.09 17.01 -19.49
N LEU A 256 1.36 17.25 -19.82
CA LEU A 256 2.07 16.54 -20.89
C LEU A 256 3.01 15.44 -20.40
N ASP A 257 3.01 15.15 -19.09
CA ASP A 257 3.90 14.19 -18.41
C ASP A 257 5.38 14.30 -18.81
N ARG A 258 5.91 15.54 -18.88
CA ARG A 258 7.24 15.82 -19.43
C ARG A 258 8.09 16.69 -18.51
N GLY A 259 9.40 16.58 -18.68
CA GLY A 259 10.35 17.41 -17.94
C GLY A 259 10.51 16.98 -16.48
N PHE A 260 10.36 15.69 -16.15
CA PHE A 260 10.55 15.17 -14.78
C PHE A 260 11.93 14.55 -14.52
N GLY A 261 12.72 14.19 -15.54
CA GLY A 261 14.06 13.62 -15.35
C GLY A 261 15.05 14.55 -14.62
N PRO A 262 16.07 14.00 -13.92
CA PRO A 262 17.06 14.79 -13.20
C PRO A 262 18.07 15.46 -14.15
N VAL A 263 18.65 16.57 -13.71
CA VAL A 263 19.84 17.17 -14.32
C VAL A 263 21.06 16.32 -13.93
N PRO A 264 21.91 15.85 -14.89
CA PRO A 264 23.04 14.96 -14.58
C PRO A 264 24.15 15.58 -13.71
N ALA A 265 24.35 16.89 -13.80
CA ALA A 265 25.39 17.62 -13.07
C ALA A 265 24.81 18.94 -12.53
N PRO A 266 23.92 18.89 -11.53
CA PRO A 266 23.32 20.08 -10.94
C PRO A 266 24.39 20.92 -10.22
N PRO A 267 24.28 22.26 -10.21
CA PRO A 267 25.18 23.08 -9.43
C PRO A 267 25.07 22.77 -7.91
N PRO A 268 26.16 22.87 -7.15
CA PRO A 268 26.13 22.62 -5.72
C PRO A 268 25.33 23.69 -4.96
N GLY A 269 24.96 23.39 -3.71
CA GLY A 269 24.31 24.35 -2.81
C GLY A 269 22.78 24.40 -2.89
N MET A 270 22.16 23.46 -3.62
CA MET A 270 20.70 23.34 -3.73
C MET A 270 20.09 22.34 -2.73
N MET A 271 20.92 21.53 -2.09
CA MET A 271 20.52 20.53 -1.10
C MET A 271 21.34 20.75 0.17
N ASP A 272 20.69 20.68 1.32
CA ASP A 272 21.31 20.39 2.59
C ASP A 272 21.63 18.89 2.63
N PRO A 273 22.87 18.48 2.92
CA PRO A 273 23.27 17.07 2.95
C PRO A 273 22.56 16.22 4.01
N LYS A 274 21.83 16.82 4.95
CA LYS A 274 21.09 16.14 6.03
C LYS A 274 19.59 16.32 5.88
N GLU A 275 19.14 17.53 5.55
CA GLU A 275 17.73 17.92 5.64
C GLU A 275 17.00 17.92 4.28
N GLY A 276 17.72 17.80 3.15
CA GLY A 276 17.13 17.76 1.82
C GLY A 276 17.14 19.10 1.08
N PRO A 277 16.16 19.39 0.21
CA PRO A 277 16.19 20.55 -0.68
C PRO A 277 16.15 21.89 0.09
N LEU A 278 16.94 22.85 -0.38
CA LEU A 278 16.99 24.22 0.14
C LEU A 278 16.06 25.15 -0.67
N GLY A 279 15.77 26.33 -0.13
CA GLY A 279 14.97 27.36 -0.80
C GLY A 279 13.60 27.57 -0.17
N GLU A 280 12.71 28.23 -0.91
CA GLU A 280 11.36 28.51 -0.46
C GLU A 280 10.49 27.24 -0.49
N ALA A 281 9.32 27.28 0.17
CA ALA A 281 8.41 26.12 0.21
C ALA A 281 8.05 25.58 -1.19
N ARG A 282 7.99 26.47 -2.20
CA ARG A 282 7.77 26.08 -3.59
C ARG A 282 8.94 25.30 -4.19
N ASP A 283 10.18 25.68 -3.86
CA ASP A 283 11.38 24.98 -4.37
C ASP A 283 11.45 23.56 -3.84
N VAL A 284 11.19 23.40 -2.53
CA VAL A 284 11.08 22.11 -1.85
C VAL A 284 9.97 21.26 -2.48
N PHE A 285 8.77 21.83 -2.65
CA PHE A 285 7.65 21.14 -3.26
C PHE A 285 7.97 20.68 -4.70
N GLN A 286 8.50 21.56 -5.55
CA GLN A 286 8.82 21.21 -6.94
C GLN A 286 9.92 20.16 -7.04
N THR A 287 10.93 20.23 -6.17
CA THR A 287 12.00 19.21 -6.11
C THR A 287 11.40 17.84 -5.78
N ASN A 288 10.57 17.76 -4.75
CA ASN A 288 9.91 16.52 -4.34
C ASN A 288 8.87 16.02 -5.35
N PHE A 289 8.11 16.92 -5.97
CA PHE A 289 7.12 16.57 -6.98
C PHE A 289 7.81 16.02 -8.24
N GLY A 290 8.86 16.70 -8.72
CA GLY A 290 9.67 16.26 -9.86
C GLY A 290 10.35 14.92 -9.60
N PHE A 291 10.94 14.74 -8.42
CA PHE A 291 11.50 13.47 -7.96
C PHE A 291 10.44 12.36 -7.94
N GLY A 292 9.27 12.62 -7.37
CA GLY A 292 8.19 11.63 -7.33
C GLY A 292 7.75 11.17 -8.73
N ARG A 293 7.59 12.11 -9.67
CA ARG A 293 7.28 11.76 -11.07
C ARG A 293 8.44 11.00 -11.74
N ALA A 294 9.69 11.32 -11.42
CA ALA A 294 10.85 10.61 -11.95
C ALA A 294 10.96 9.17 -11.42
N VAL A 295 10.69 8.93 -10.13
CA VAL A 295 10.65 7.57 -9.55
C VAL A 295 9.66 6.69 -10.31
N ARG A 296 8.48 7.22 -10.62
CA ARG A 296 7.49 6.50 -11.44
C ARG A 296 8.05 6.14 -12.81
N LEU A 297 8.68 7.09 -13.51
CA LEU A 297 9.13 6.92 -14.89
C LEU A 297 10.44 6.14 -15.04
N GLN A 298 11.28 6.09 -14.00
CA GLN A 298 12.65 5.56 -14.11
C GLN A 298 12.91 4.33 -13.22
N ALA A 299 12.24 4.23 -12.07
CA ALA A 299 12.48 3.14 -11.12
C ALA A 299 11.31 2.13 -11.07
N GLN A 300 10.07 2.61 -10.98
CA GLN A 300 8.90 1.72 -10.85
C GLN A 300 8.65 0.86 -12.09
N ILE A 301 9.05 1.35 -13.28
CA ILE A 301 8.93 0.62 -14.55
C ILE A 301 9.91 -0.56 -14.70
N VAL A 302 10.92 -0.67 -13.83
CA VAL A 302 11.97 -1.69 -13.98
C VAL A 302 11.51 -3.01 -13.39
N HIS A 303 11.43 -4.03 -14.24
CA HIS A 303 10.92 -5.37 -13.92
C HIS A 303 9.54 -5.30 -13.25
N PRO A 304 8.49 -4.89 -13.99
CA PRO A 304 7.14 -4.68 -13.50
C PRO A 304 6.29 -5.97 -13.50
N GLY A 305 6.96 -7.13 -13.43
CA GLY A 305 6.34 -8.43 -13.21
C GLY A 305 5.16 -8.74 -14.11
N TYR A 306 4.06 -9.17 -13.48
CA TYR A 306 2.87 -9.73 -14.13
C TYR A 306 2.20 -8.83 -15.16
N TRP A 307 2.61 -7.58 -15.36
CA TRP A 307 2.00 -6.68 -16.34
C TRP A 307 1.81 -7.37 -17.70
N GLN A 308 2.82 -8.10 -18.18
CA GLN A 308 2.73 -8.76 -19.49
C GLN A 308 1.78 -9.96 -19.52
N ALA A 309 1.62 -10.66 -18.40
CA ALA A 309 0.65 -11.75 -18.25
C ALA A 309 -0.77 -11.24 -18.03
N ALA A 310 -0.93 -10.10 -17.35
CA ALA A 310 -2.20 -9.45 -17.07
C ALA A 310 -2.77 -8.67 -18.27
N HIS A 311 -1.91 -8.25 -19.20
CA HIS A 311 -2.27 -7.49 -20.39
C HIS A 311 -1.84 -8.22 -21.69
N PRO A 312 -2.29 -9.47 -21.91
CA PRO A 312 -1.79 -10.31 -23.00
C PRO A 312 -2.21 -9.83 -24.39
N ALA A 313 -3.28 -9.01 -24.45
CA ALA A 313 -3.78 -8.40 -25.68
C ALA A 313 -3.13 -7.05 -26.00
N GLU A 314 -2.33 -6.46 -25.09
CA GLU A 314 -1.71 -5.16 -25.33
C GLU A 314 -0.42 -5.30 -26.17
N GLU A 315 -0.32 -4.49 -27.22
CA GLU A 315 0.80 -4.51 -28.17
C GLU A 315 2.10 -3.97 -27.58
N GLY A 316 2.05 -3.17 -26.51
CA GLY A 316 3.23 -2.55 -25.90
C GLY A 316 3.06 -2.25 -24.42
N TYR A 317 4.19 -2.21 -23.71
CA TYR A 317 4.25 -1.95 -22.27
C TYR A 317 3.70 -0.56 -21.89
N ARG A 318 2.65 -0.55 -21.07
CA ARG A 318 2.01 0.67 -20.55
C ARG A 318 2.43 0.96 -19.12
N ALA A 319 3.48 1.74 -18.97
CA ALA A 319 4.01 2.14 -17.66
C ALA A 319 2.99 2.90 -16.78
N ASP A 320 2.02 3.58 -17.39
CA ASP A 320 0.92 4.25 -16.70
C ASP A 320 -0.09 3.28 -16.06
N GLN A 321 -0.10 2.02 -16.49
CA GLN A 321 -0.96 0.96 -15.97
C GLN A 321 -0.29 0.04 -14.95
N ILE A 322 0.94 0.33 -14.49
CA ILE A 322 1.60 -0.38 -13.37
C ILE A 322 0.83 -0.19 -12.03
N MET A 323 -0.32 0.48 -12.08
CA MET A 323 -1.35 0.68 -11.05
C MET A 323 -1.75 -0.54 -10.22
N ARG A 324 -1.17 -1.74 -10.38
CA ARG A 324 -1.51 -2.93 -9.57
C ARG A 324 -0.32 -3.54 -8.80
N TYR A 325 0.92 -3.05 -8.97
CA TYR A 325 2.08 -3.94 -8.75
C TYR A 325 3.16 -3.47 -7.72
N GLY A 326 3.38 -2.17 -7.42
CA GLY A 326 4.47 -1.73 -6.49
C GLY A 326 4.15 -1.64 -4.98
N GLU A 327 5.16 -1.71 -4.09
CA GLU A 327 5.07 -1.54 -2.61
C GLU A 327 4.55 -0.14 -2.20
N GLY A 328 4.90 0.88 -2.97
CA GLY A 328 4.27 2.19 -2.95
C GLY A 328 3.99 2.69 -4.37
N ASN A 329 2.97 3.53 -4.55
CA ASN A 329 2.58 4.03 -5.87
C ASN A 329 2.44 5.56 -5.92
N LEU A 330 3.08 6.18 -6.92
CA LEU A 330 3.06 7.62 -7.22
C LEU A 330 2.09 8.00 -8.35
N ASN A 331 1.29 7.05 -8.85
CA ASN A 331 0.34 7.32 -9.94
C ASN A 331 -0.75 8.34 -9.56
N ARG A 332 -0.99 8.55 -8.25
CA ARG A 332 -1.88 9.62 -7.75
C ARG A 332 -1.14 10.90 -7.35
N LEU A 333 0.14 11.06 -7.68
CA LEU A 333 0.82 12.36 -7.57
C LEU A 333 0.45 13.24 -8.77
N GLN A 334 -0.71 13.89 -8.66
CA GLN A 334 -1.37 14.62 -9.75
C GLN A 334 -1.85 16.01 -9.31
N ILE A 335 -2.03 16.90 -10.29
CA ILE A 335 -2.64 18.21 -10.09
C ILE A 335 -4.08 18.28 -10.61
N ALA A 336 -4.83 19.30 -10.18
CA ALA A 336 -6.10 19.63 -10.80
C ALA A 336 -5.92 19.91 -12.30
N GLY A 337 -6.87 19.45 -13.12
CA GLY A 337 -6.83 19.51 -14.58
C GLY A 337 -6.13 18.31 -15.25
N GLU A 338 -5.30 17.55 -14.53
CA GLU A 338 -4.59 16.39 -15.10
C GLU A 338 -5.57 15.26 -15.48
N TRP A 339 -5.28 14.55 -16.57
CA TRP A 339 -6.11 13.45 -17.04
C TRP A 339 -5.99 12.24 -16.12
N HIS A 340 -7.12 11.75 -15.61
CA HIS A 340 -7.13 10.58 -14.75
C HIS A 340 -7.20 9.30 -15.58
N VAL A 341 -6.12 8.51 -15.53
CA VAL A 341 -5.91 7.29 -16.35
C VAL A 341 -7.08 6.30 -16.24
N LYS A 342 -7.66 6.17 -15.04
CA LYS A 342 -8.76 5.24 -14.77
C LYS A 342 -10.11 5.72 -15.30
N SER A 343 -10.47 6.97 -15.06
CA SER A 343 -11.80 7.48 -15.41
C SER A 343 -11.90 8.07 -16.81
N GLY A 344 -10.76 8.26 -17.49
CA GLY A 344 -10.72 8.92 -18.80
C GLY A 344 -11.30 10.33 -18.76
N LYS A 345 -11.10 11.06 -17.66
CA LYS A 345 -11.63 12.42 -17.44
C LYS A 345 -10.61 13.28 -16.71
N PRO A 346 -10.58 14.60 -16.94
CA PRO A 346 -9.73 15.51 -16.18
C PRO A 346 -10.19 15.64 -14.72
N LEU A 347 -9.23 15.66 -13.80
CA LEU A 347 -9.49 15.86 -12.37
C LEU A 347 -9.88 17.32 -12.10
N GLU A 348 -10.89 17.55 -11.26
CA GLU A 348 -11.17 18.87 -10.67
C GLU A 348 -11.08 20.07 -11.65
N VAL A 349 -11.72 19.96 -12.82
CA VAL A 349 -11.61 20.93 -13.94
C VAL A 349 -11.77 22.40 -13.51
N GLN A 350 -12.66 22.65 -12.55
CA GLN A 350 -12.93 23.99 -12.03
C GLN A 350 -11.72 24.66 -11.36
N ARG A 351 -10.71 23.87 -10.97
CA ARG A 351 -9.46 24.29 -10.33
C ARG A 351 -8.25 24.15 -11.25
N ALA A 352 -8.44 23.79 -12.52
CA ALA A 352 -7.33 23.55 -13.44
C ALA A 352 -6.51 24.84 -13.63
N PRO A 353 -5.19 24.84 -13.35
CA PRO A 353 -4.33 25.99 -13.57
C PRO A 353 -4.08 26.23 -15.06
N ALA A 354 -3.65 27.45 -15.40
CA ALA A 354 -3.18 27.76 -16.75
C ALA A 354 -1.88 27.00 -17.05
N PRO A 355 -1.64 26.53 -18.30
CA PRO A 355 -0.46 25.72 -18.63
C PRO A 355 0.88 26.33 -18.22
N GLU A 356 1.05 27.64 -18.37
CA GLU A 356 2.26 28.40 -18.05
C GLU A 356 2.45 28.68 -16.55
N GLN A 357 1.44 28.39 -15.72
CA GLN A 357 1.50 28.68 -14.31
C GLN A 357 2.55 27.79 -13.64
N ILE A 358 3.47 28.43 -12.88
CA ILE A 358 4.50 27.74 -12.13
C ILE A 358 3.85 26.84 -11.08
N LEU A 359 4.31 25.60 -11.01
CA LEU A 359 3.76 24.55 -10.16
C LEU A 359 3.87 24.93 -8.67
N ASP A 360 2.78 24.72 -7.95
CA ASP A 360 2.63 25.07 -6.54
C ASP A 360 1.80 24.01 -5.81
N SER A 361 1.99 23.82 -4.51
CA SER A 361 1.31 22.78 -3.72
C SER A 361 -0.21 22.95 -3.72
N SER A 362 -0.70 24.19 -3.84
CA SER A 362 -2.13 24.49 -3.96
C SER A 362 -2.80 23.86 -5.19
N MET A 363 -2.02 23.54 -6.23
CA MET A 363 -2.50 22.93 -7.47
C MET A 363 -2.76 21.42 -7.37
N LEU A 364 -2.26 20.75 -6.32
CA LEU A 364 -2.49 19.32 -6.13
C LEU A 364 -3.98 19.00 -6.23
N ALA A 365 -4.29 17.88 -6.86
CA ALA A 365 -5.63 17.31 -6.77
C ALA A 365 -5.93 16.95 -5.30
N THR A 366 -7.18 17.07 -4.89
CA THR A 366 -7.61 16.81 -3.50
C THR A 366 -7.28 15.40 -3.06
N GLU A 367 -7.37 14.43 -3.98
CA GLU A 367 -7.03 13.03 -3.75
C GLU A 367 -5.59 12.67 -4.14
N ALA A 368 -4.71 13.67 -4.31
CA ALA A 368 -3.30 13.39 -4.58
C ALA A 368 -2.68 12.65 -3.37
N SER A 369 -2.10 11.47 -3.62
CA SER A 369 -1.68 10.57 -2.54
C SER A 369 -0.42 9.77 -2.85
N TRP A 370 0.32 9.45 -1.80
CA TRP A 370 1.35 8.41 -1.78
C TRP A 370 0.70 7.11 -1.28
N GLU A 371 0.52 6.14 -2.19
CA GLU A 371 -0.14 4.87 -1.84
C GLU A 371 0.85 3.92 -1.17
N ASN A 372 0.42 3.23 -0.10
CA ASN A 372 1.11 2.10 0.50
C ASN A 372 0.26 0.83 0.27
N ARG A 373 0.81 -0.11 -0.49
CA ARG A 373 0.05 -1.28 -0.95
C ARG A 373 0.45 -2.52 -0.18
N ALA A 374 -0.09 -2.60 1.03
CA ALA A 374 -0.15 -3.86 1.76
C ALA A 374 -1.31 -4.70 1.20
N GLN A 375 -1.13 -5.40 0.08
CA GLN A 375 -2.18 -6.23 -0.55
C GLN A 375 -2.46 -7.48 0.28
N MET A 376 -3.19 -7.28 1.36
CA MET A 376 -3.79 -8.34 2.15
C MET A 376 -5.02 -7.87 2.90
N GLY A 377 -5.96 -8.77 3.11
CA GLY A 377 -6.98 -8.63 4.12
C GLY A 377 -6.43 -8.32 5.53
N ARG A 378 -7.26 -7.71 6.36
CA ARG A 378 -7.05 -7.60 7.81
C ARG A 378 -8.26 -8.23 8.47
N THR A 379 -8.08 -8.94 9.58
CA THR A 379 -9.19 -9.66 10.23
C THR A 379 -10.11 -8.75 11.04
N SER A 380 -9.65 -7.54 11.37
CA SER A 380 -10.40 -6.54 12.14
C SER A 380 -10.02 -5.12 11.70
N ALA A 381 -10.87 -4.14 12.04
CA ALA A 381 -10.57 -2.73 11.84
C ALA A 381 -9.39 -2.29 12.72
N ARG A 382 -9.28 -2.81 13.95
CA ARG A 382 -8.14 -2.50 14.83
C ARG A 382 -6.82 -2.88 14.18
N ASP A 383 -6.71 -4.11 13.67
CA ASP A 383 -5.52 -4.59 13.00
C ASP A 383 -5.17 -3.73 11.77
N PHE A 384 -6.18 -3.31 11.00
CA PHE A 384 -5.97 -2.38 9.89
C PHE A 384 -5.44 -1.01 10.35
N VAL A 385 -6.06 -0.42 11.38
CA VAL A 385 -5.69 0.89 11.90
C VAL A 385 -4.28 0.90 12.45
N GLU A 386 -3.87 -0.11 13.22
CA GLU A 386 -2.51 -0.16 13.76
C GLU A 386 -1.47 -0.36 12.64
N ALA A 387 -1.76 -1.11 11.57
CA ALA A 387 -0.89 -1.18 10.39
C ALA A 387 -0.69 0.17 9.71
N MET A 388 -1.77 0.94 9.56
CA MET A 388 -1.72 2.27 8.96
C MET A 388 -1.01 3.28 9.87
N LEU A 389 -1.28 3.24 11.18
CA LEU A 389 -0.60 4.10 12.15
C LEU A 389 0.89 3.79 12.24
N LEU A 390 1.30 2.52 12.17
CA LEU A 390 2.71 2.13 12.07
C LEU A 390 3.42 2.85 10.92
N TYR A 391 2.79 2.89 9.74
CA TYR A 391 3.34 3.62 8.59
C TYR A 391 3.39 5.14 8.79
N LEU A 392 2.30 5.73 9.30
CA LEU A 392 2.22 7.17 9.56
C LEU A 392 3.24 7.61 10.61
N HIS A 393 3.43 6.82 11.66
CA HIS A 393 4.39 7.10 12.72
C HIS A 393 5.82 6.88 12.24
N ARG A 394 6.08 5.89 11.38
CA ARG A 394 7.37 5.78 10.69
C ARG A 394 7.67 7.02 9.85
N ALA A 395 6.72 7.50 9.06
CA ALA A 395 6.91 8.70 8.25
C ALA A 395 7.22 9.94 9.12
N ARG A 396 6.58 10.06 10.30
CA ARG A 396 6.91 11.10 11.28
C ARG A 396 8.32 10.94 11.85
N TRP A 397 8.72 9.71 12.15
CA TRP A 397 10.08 9.41 12.63
C TRP A 397 11.11 9.80 11.57
N LEU A 398 10.89 9.45 10.30
CA LEU A 398 11.77 9.82 9.18
C LEU A 398 11.83 11.33 8.98
N ALA A 399 10.72 12.05 9.12
CA ALA A 399 10.72 13.51 9.07
C ALA A 399 11.57 14.16 10.18
N ALA A 400 11.78 13.46 11.31
CA ALA A 400 12.66 13.89 12.39
C ALA A 400 14.09 13.31 12.30
N HIS A 401 14.31 12.32 11.43
CA HIS A 401 15.58 11.64 11.22
C HIS A 401 15.82 11.50 9.70
N PRO A 402 15.97 12.62 8.98
CA PRO A 402 16.05 12.61 7.53
C PRO A 402 17.32 11.93 7.03
N HIS A 403 17.32 11.60 5.74
CA HIS A 403 18.43 11.01 5.02
C HIS A 403 18.89 9.63 5.56
N PRO A 404 18.00 8.62 5.65
CA PRO A 404 18.41 7.26 6.00
C PRO A 404 19.38 6.73 4.93
N THR A 405 20.54 6.26 5.36
CA THR A 405 21.56 5.71 4.45
C THR A 405 21.10 4.38 3.87
N VAL A 406 21.00 4.29 2.54
CA VAL A 406 20.66 3.04 1.84
C VAL A 406 21.79 2.03 1.99
N LYS A 407 21.49 0.87 2.56
CA LYS A 407 22.44 -0.23 2.75
C LYS A 407 22.72 -0.91 1.41
N ALA A 408 24.01 -1.00 1.07
CA ALA A 408 24.48 -1.63 -0.15
C ALA A 408 24.08 -3.12 -0.23
N THR A 409 24.10 -3.83 0.90
CA THR A 409 23.73 -5.25 0.99
C THR A 409 22.91 -5.52 2.26
N LEU A 410 22.04 -6.53 2.18
CA LEU A 410 21.28 -7.12 3.28
C LEU A 410 21.41 -8.65 3.21
N LEU A 411 21.28 -9.35 4.34
CA LEU A 411 21.22 -10.82 4.31
C LEU A 411 20.01 -11.32 3.52
N GLN A 412 18.90 -10.58 3.57
CA GLN A 412 17.71 -10.82 2.76
C GLN A 412 17.97 -10.81 1.24
N ASP A 413 19.07 -10.20 0.74
CA ASP A 413 19.39 -10.21 -0.68
C ASP A 413 19.59 -11.63 -1.23
N GLN A 414 19.94 -12.60 -0.37
CA GLN A 414 20.01 -14.02 -0.73
C GLN A 414 18.67 -14.59 -1.24
N LEU A 415 17.55 -13.92 -0.93
CA LEU A 415 16.20 -14.30 -1.31
C LEU A 415 15.56 -13.34 -2.31
N LEU A 416 16.20 -12.19 -2.57
CA LEU A 416 15.70 -11.13 -3.44
C LEU A 416 16.64 -10.96 -4.64
N GLY A 417 17.37 -9.85 -4.75
CA GLY A 417 18.26 -9.58 -5.88
C GLY A 417 19.34 -10.65 -6.15
N GLY A 418 19.70 -11.44 -5.14
CA GLY A 418 20.66 -12.55 -5.20
C GLY A 418 20.03 -13.95 -5.22
N ALA A 419 18.69 -14.09 -5.32
CA ALA A 419 18.01 -15.39 -5.23
C ALA A 419 18.50 -16.41 -6.27
N GLU A 420 18.74 -15.99 -7.51
CA GLU A 420 19.29 -16.88 -8.53
C GLU A 420 20.69 -17.39 -8.17
N GLU A 421 21.57 -16.55 -7.61
CA GLU A 421 22.90 -16.97 -7.18
C GLU A 421 22.83 -17.94 -6.00
N THR A 422 21.92 -17.69 -5.06
CA THR A 422 21.61 -18.63 -3.97
C THR A 422 21.16 -19.98 -4.53
N LEU A 423 20.27 -20.00 -5.51
CA LEU A 423 19.81 -21.24 -6.14
C LEU A 423 20.90 -21.92 -6.97
N LYS A 424 21.76 -21.17 -7.67
CA LYS A 424 22.94 -21.76 -8.36
C LYS A 424 23.85 -22.49 -7.39
N LYS A 425 24.09 -21.91 -6.20
CA LYS A 425 24.94 -22.48 -5.15
C LYS A 425 24.30 -23.70 -4.48
N HIS A 426 23.02 -23.63 -4.14
CA HIS A 426 22.37 -24.62 -3.25
C HIS A 426 21.40 -25.58 -3.93
N ALA A 427 20.81 -25.20 -5.08
CA ALA A 427 19.79 -25.98 -5.77
C ALA A 427 19.77 -25.72 -7.30
N PRO A 428 20.88 -25.97 -8.04
CA PRO A 428 21.00 -25.60 -9.45
C PRO A 428 19.96 -26.28 -10.34
N LYS A 429 19.55 -27.52 -10.01
CA LYS A 429 18.48 -28.23 -10.72
C LYS A 429 17.11 -27.57 -10.54
N ALA A 430 16.85 -26.98 -9.37
CA ALA A 430 15.61 -26.26 -9.12
C ALA A 430 15.57 -24.97 -9.94
N LEU A 431 16.68 -24.23 -10.04
CA LEU A 431 16.78 -23.04 -10.88
C LEU A 431 16.52 -23.35 -12.36
N GLU A 432 17.12 -24.41 -12.88
CA GLU A 432 16.92 -24.81 -14.28
C GLU A 432 15.43 -25.14 -14.56
N ARG A 433 14.79 -25.88 -13.65
CA ARG A 433 13.35 -26.15 -13.74
C ARG A 433 12.53 -24.86 -13.73
N LEU A 434 12.83 -23.93 -12.82
CA LEU A 434 12.12 -22.65 -12.75
C LEU A 434 12.26 -21.82 -14.03
N ARG A 435 13.43 -21.80 -14.67
CA ARG A 435 13.63 -21.11 -15.95
C ARG A 435 12.78 -21.71 -17.07
N GLN A 436 12.70 -23.03 -17.13
CA GLN A 436 11.86 -23.73 -18.10
C GLN A 436 10.37 -23.46 -17.87
N GLU A 437 9.93 -23.50 -16.62
CA GLU A 437 8.55 -23.19 -16.21
C GLU A 437 8.21 -21.72 -16.52
N ALA A 438 9.09 -20.78 -16.17
CA ALA A 438 8.91 -19.36 -16.46
C ALA A 438 8.85 -19.09 -17.96
N ARG A 439 9.72 -19.72 -18.76
CA ARG A 439 9.67 -19.61 -20.22
C ARG A 439 8.35 -20.08 -20.80
N LYS A 440 7.86 -21.23 -20.33
CA LYS A 440 6.57 -21.78 -20.76
C LYS A 440 5.44 -20.83 -20.37
N LEU A 441 5.39 -20.38 -19.12
CA LEU A 441 4.35 -19.46 -18.64
C LEU A 441 4.36 -18.15 -19.43
N ASN A 442 5.53 -17.53 -19.60
CA ASN A 442 5.66 -16.29 -20.37
C ASN A 442 5.21 -16.46 -21.82
N LEU A 443 5.54 -17.57 -22.46
CA LEU A 443 5.06 -17.89 -23.81
C LEU A 443 3.54 -18.05 -23.86
N ASP A 444 2.99 -18.86 -22.96
CA ASP A 444 1.55 -19.18 -22.94
C ASP A 444 0.73 -17.92 -22.64
N SER A 445 1.06 -17.19 -21.57
CA SER A 445 0.35 -15.98 -21.14
C SER A 445 0.47 -14.85 -22.17
N SER A 446 1.59 -14.71 -22.87
CA SER A 446 1.78 -13.62 -23.84
C SER A 446 1.32 -13.94 -25.27
N ARG A 447 0.68 -15.11 -25.47
CA ARG A 447 0.30 -15.63 -26.80
C ARG A 447 1.52 -15.76 -27.74
N GLY A 448 2.63 -16.21 -27.20
CA GLY A 448 3.88 -16.50 -27.92
C GLY A 448 4.82 -15.30 -28.14
N ARG A 449 4.47 -14.10 -27.66
CA ARG A 449 5.28 -12.89 -27.84
C ARG A 449 6.55 -12.89 -26.99
N LEU A 450 6.48 -13.39 -25.76
CA LEU A 450 7.55 -13.28 -24.77
C LEU A 450 8.28 -14.61 -24.59
N LYS A 451 9.52 -14.64 -25.08
CA LYS A 451 10.44 -15.78 -25.00
C LYS A 451 11.42 -15.62 -23.83
N SER A 452 10.92 -15.19 -22.68
CA SER A 452 11.73 -14.82 -21.51
C SER A 452 11.80 -15.96 -20.49
N GLU A 453 12.99 -16.22 -19.96
CA GLU A 453 13.21 -17.11 -18.80
C GLU A 453 13.18 -16.35 -17.48
N TRP A 454 12.69 -15.11 -17.49
CA TRP A 454 12.56 -14.29 -16.29
C TRP A 454 11.59 -14.94 -15.31
N ILE A 455 12.07 -15.22 -14.10
CA ILE A 455 11.31 -15.86 -13.03
C ILE A 455 10.76 -14.75 -12.12
N GLU A 456 9.49 -14.87 -11.80
CA GLU A 456 8.78 -14.01 -10.85
C GLU A 456 9.50 -14.02 -9.47
N PRO A 457 9.78 -12.85 -8.86
CA PRO A 457 10.50 -12.74 -7.59
C PRO A 457 9.94 -13.60 -6.45
N GLU A 458 8.64 -13.88 -6.38
CA GLU A 458 7.98 -14.66 -5.32
C GLU A 458 8.38 -16.11 -5.41
N THR A 459 8.31 -16.63 -6.64
CA THR A 459 8.74 -17.98 -6.97
C THR A 459 10.22 -18.16 -6.62
N LEU A 460 11.05 -17.16 -6.93
CA LEU A 460 12.46 -17.15 -6.56
C LEU A 460 12.67 -17.10 -5.03
N GLN A 461 12.01 -16.18 -4.32
CA GLN A 461 12.14 -16.01 -2.88
C GLN A 461 11.85 -17.32 -2.14
N TRP A 462 10.72 -17.97 -2.43
CA TRP A 462 10.30 -19.18 -1.73
C TRP A 462 11.18 -20.39 -2.07
N THR A 463 11.60 -20.51 -3.33
CA THR A 463 12.51 -21.60 -3.73
C THR A 463 13.88 -21.41 -3.09
N ALA A 464 14.41 -20.18 -3.08
CA ALA A 464 15.68 -19.84 -2.44
C ALA A 464 15.61 -20.09 -0.92
N TRP A 465 14.53 -19.67 -0.25
CA TRP A 465 14.31 -19.88 1.17
C TRP A 465 14.37 -21.37 1.57
N LYS A 466 13.75 -22.24 0.78
CA LYS A 466 13.74 -23.69 1.00
C LYS A 466 15.13 -24.29 0.75
N ALA A 467 15.89 -23.77 -0.21
CA ALA A 467 17.23 -24.23 -0.56
C ALA A 467 18.32 -23.79 0.43
N LEU A 468 18.14 -22.68 1.14
CA LEU A 468 19.15 -22.16 2.08
C LEU A 468 19.47 -23.17 3.20
N PRO A 469 20.75 -23.36 3.56
CA PRO A 469 21.14 -24.09 4.77
C PRO A 469 20.51 -23.48 6.04
N ALA A 470 20.28 -24.29 7.06
CA ALA A 470 19.62 -23.84 8.30
C ALA A 470 20.29 -22.61 8.94
N GLY A 471 21.63 -22.57 8.97
CA GLY A 471 22.38 -21.43 9.52
C GLY A 471 22.17 -20.13 8.73
N GLU A 472 22.26 -20.19 7.40
CA GLU A 472 22.04 -19.02 6.52
C GLU A 472 20.58 -18.54 6.63
N ARG A 473 19.63 -19.48 6.63
CA ARG A 473 18.19 -19.22 6.79
C ARG A 473 17.87 -18.57 8.14
N GLY A 474 18.46 -19.07 9.22
CA GLY A 474 18.34 -18.49 10.55
C GLY A 474 18.92 -17.08 10.62
N ALA A 475 20.07 -16.84 9.99
CA ALA A 475 20.70 -15.51 9.94
C ALA A 475 19.80 -14.48 9.23
N VAL A 476 19.18 -14.86 8.10
CA VAL A 476 18.19 -14.03 7.41
C VAL A 476 16.98 -13.77 8.31
N ALA A 477 16.44 -14.81 8.95
CA ALA A 477 15.29 -14.66 9.83
C ALA A 477 15.57 -13.70 11.00
N ARG A 478 16.76 -13.79 11.60
CA ARG A 478 17.19 -12.87 12.65
C ARG A 478 17.28 -11.44 12.15
N GLU A 479 17.85 -11.20 10.96
CA GLU A 479 17.91 -9.85 10.38
C GLU A 479 16.49 -9.29 10.20
N VAL A 480 15.59 -10.05 9.59
CA VAL A 480 14.20 -9.65 9.36
C VAL A 480 13.50 -9.26 10.67
N VAL A 481 13.50 -10.16 11.66
CA VAL A 481 12.77 -9.94 12.91
C VAL A 481 13.37 -8.78 13.70
N THR A 482 14.71 -8.71 13.79
CA THR A 482 15.40 -7.61 14.50
C THR A 482 14.98 -6.27 13.93
N ARG A 483 14.99 -6.14 12.60
CA ARG A 483 14.72 -4.87 11.93
C ARG A 483 13.25 -4.49 12.01
N PHE A 484 12.34 -5.45 11.98
CA PHE A 484 10.93 -5.17 12.19
C PHE A 484 10.64 -4.70 13.63
N VAL A 485 11.27 -5.32 14.63
CA VAL A 485 11.17 -4.87 16.03
C VAL A 485 11.70 -3.43 16.17
N GLU A 486 12.89 -3.15 15.64
CA GLU A 486 13.47 -1.79 15.61
C GLU A 486 12.52 -0.79 14.91
N TYR A 487 11.98 -1.16 13.75
CA TYR A 487 11.04 -0.33 12.98
C TYR A 487 9.77 0.02 13.77
N VAL A 488 9.18 -0.94 14.48
CA VAL A 488 7.98 -0.72 15.31
C VAL A 488 8.27 0.18 16.50
N GLU A 489 9.41 -0.01 17.18
CA GLU A 489 9.82 0.84 18.30
C GLU A 489 10.09 2.28 17.86
N GLU A 490 10.80 2.46 16.74
CA GLU A 490 11.07 3.78 16.16
C GLU A 490 9.77 4.49 15.76
N ALA A 491 8.85 3.79 15.10
CA ALA A 491 7.53 4.33 14.80
C ALA A 491 6.76 4.68 16.09
N ALA A 492 6.68 3.78 17.06
CA ALA A 492 5.94 4.00 18.30
C ALA A 492 6.46 5.20 19.12
N SER A 493 7.73 5.58 18.96
CA SER A 493 8.27 6.81 19.56
C SER A 493 7.48 8.08 19.14
N CYS A 494 6.90 8.06 17.94
CA CYS A 494 6.14 9.15 17.30
C CYS A 494 4.61 9.01 17.43
N ASP A 495 4.13 8.05 18.22
CA ASP A 495 2.70 7.86 18.47
C ASP A 495 2.14 8.97 19.37
N PRO A 496 1.16 9.78 18.92
CA PRO A 496 0.61 10.88 19.72
C PRO A 496 -0.34 10.41 20.84
N ARG A 497 -0.66 9.11 20.95
CA ARG A 497 -1.55 8.59 22.00
C ARG A 497 -0.87 8.65 23.38
N THR A 498 -1.66 9.05 24.39
CA THR A 498 -1.17 9.23 25.78
C THR A 498 -0.94 7.92 26.54
N LYS A 499 -1.64 6.84 26.17
CA LYS A 499 -1.42 5.49 26.71
C LYS A 499 -0.69 4.66 25.68
N ARG A 500 0.63 4.61 25.78
CA ARG A 500 1.46 3.70 24.99
C ARG A 500 1.47 2.35 25.68
N GLY A 501 0.71 1.40 25.13
CA GLY A 501 0.82 -0.01 25.50
C GLY A 501 2.12 -0.60 24.96
N ASP A 502 2.19 -1.92 24.92
CA ASP A 502 3.23 -2.64 24.21
C ASP A 502 3.18 -2.32 22.70
N PRO A 503 4.22 -1.68 22.12
CA PRO A 503 4.25 -1.30 20.71
C PRO A 503 4.03 -2.47 19.75
N LEU A 504 4.41 -3.69 20.12
CA LEU A 504 4.33 -4.86 19.25
C LEU A 504 3.01 -5.62 19.35
N GLU A 505 2.11 -5.28 20.29
CA GLU A 505 0.89 -6.06 20.56
C GLU A 505 0.02 -6.30 19.31
N TRP A 506 -0.08 -5.31 18.42
CA TRP A 506 -0.85 -5.39 17.17
C TRP A 506 0.00 -5.67 15.92
N HIS A 507 1.25 -6.08 16.13
CA HIS A 507 2.22 -6.32 15.07
C HIS A 507 2.87 -7.71 15.15
N ARG A 508 2.85 -8.39 16.29
CA ARG A 508 3.43 -9.74 16.43
C ARG A 508 2.89 -10.77 15.45
N HIS A 509 1.57 -10.74 15.20
CA HIS A 509 0.94 -11.70 14.29
C HIS A 509 1.39 -11.54 12.84
N ARG A 510 2.00 -10.40 12.50
CA ARG A 510 2.53 -10.07 11.17
C ARG A 510 3.85 -10.75 10.87
N ILE A 511 4.61 -11.15 11.89
CA ILE A 511 5.88 -11.83 11.65
C ILE A 511 5.60 -13.24 11.13
N HIS A 512 6.02 -13.51 9.88
CA HIS A 512 5.77 -14.79 9.23
C HIS A 512 6.28 -15.98 10.08
N PRO A 513 5.46 -17.02 10.33
CA PRO A 513 5.84 -18.14 11.21
C PRO A 513 7.11 -18.89 10.80
N SER A 514 7.40 -18.94 9.49
CA SER A 514 8.65 -19.54 8.96
C SER A 514 9.92 -18.88 9.51
N LEU A 515 9.88 -17.60 9.86
CA LEU A 515 11.03 -16.89 10.44
C LEU A 515 11.34 -17.42 11.84
N TRP A 516 10.31 -17.54 12.69
CA TRP A 516 10.46 -18.13 14.03
C TRP A 516 10.96 -19.56 13.97
N LYS A 517 10.43 -20.36 13.04
CA LYS A 517 10.92 -21.72 12.80
C LYS A 517 12.40 -21.73 12.41
N ALA A 518 12.82 -20.89 11.47
CA ALA A 518 14.20 -20.82 11.04
C ALA A 518 15.17 -20.40 12.15
N ILE A 519 14.76 -19.46 13.02
CA ILE A 519 15.55 -19.06 14.20
C ILE A 519 15.74 -20.25 15.15
N LEU A 520 14.67 -20.98 15.45
CA LEU A 520 14.70 -22.14 16.36
C LEU A 520 15.56 -23.28 15.79
N ASP A 521 15.39 -23.58 14.51
CA ASP A 521 16.13 -24.65 13.82
C ASP A 521 17.63 -24.34 13.78
N ALA A 522 18.00 -23.07 13.59
CA ALA A 522 19.39 -22.64 13.46
C ALA A 522 20.13 -22.48 14.80
N ARG A 523 19.42 -22.42 15.94
CA ARG A 523 19.98 -22.23 17.30
C ARG A 523 20.94 -21.04 17.40
N ILE A 524 20.62 -19.96 16.69
CA ILE A 524 21.45 -18.76 16.64
C ILE A 524 21.26 -17.89 17.88
N GLU A 525 22.29 -17.11 18.20
CA GLU A 525 22.19 -16.10 19.25
C GLU A 525 21.29 -14.93 18.81
N LEU A 526 20.38 -14.56 19.71
CA LEU A 526 19.40 -13.48 19.55
C LEU A 526 19.69 -12.35 20.52
N LYS A 527 19.46 -11.11 20.06
CA LYS A 527 19.38 -9.95 20.94
C LYS A 527 18.23 -10.15 21.96
N PRO A 528 18.34 -9.60 23.19
CA PRO A 528 17.33 -9.79 24.24
C PRO A 528 15.90 -9.48 23.80
N GLU A 529 15.70 -8.39 23.07
CA GLU A 529 14.40 -7.96 22.56
C GLU A 529 13.80 -8.98 21.59
N VAL A 530 14.59 -9.51 20.66
CA VAL A 530 14.13 -10.54 19.70
C VAL A 530 13.84 -11.87 20.39
N ARG A 531 14.63 -12.22 21.42
CA ARG A 531 14.40 -13.42 22.23
C ARG A 531 13.04 -13.35 22.94
N ARG A 532 12.72 -12.21 23.57
CA ARG A 532 11.42 -11.98 24.20
C ARG A 532 10.26 -12.12 23.21
N GLU A 533 10.41 -11.60 21.99
CA GLU A 533 9.36 -11.73 20.97
C GLU A 533 9.20 -13.17 20.47
N MET A 534 10.30 -13.93 20.37
CA MET A 534 10.25 -15.36 20.06
C MET A 534 9.53 -16.15 21.17
N GLU A 535 9.87 -15.90 22.44
CA GLU A 535 9.24 -16.53 23.60
C GLU A 535 7.73 -16.20 23.64
N THR A 536 7.38 -14.93 23.46
CA THR A 536 5.98 -14.48 23.38
C THR A 536 5.24 -15.16 22.23
N PHE A 537 5.87 -15.31 21.05
CA PHE A 537 5.27 -16.03 19.93
C PHE A 537 5.04 -17.51 20.27
N GLN A 538 5.96 -18.17 20.97
CA GLN A 538 5.80 -19.55 21.38
C GLN A 538 4.66 -19.72 22.39
N GLU A 539 4.56 -18.83 23.37
CA GLU A 539 3.53 -18.85 24.41
C GLU A 539 2.13 -18.53 23.86
N ARG A 540 2.03 -17.52 22.98
CA ARG A 540 0.75 -17.00 22.44
C ARG A 540 0.50 -17.46 21.00
N ARG A 541 1.16 -18.52 20.52
CA ARG A 541 1.15 -18.93 19.11
C ARG A 541 -0.25 -19.05 18.53
N LYS A 542 -1.15 -19.76 19.23
CA LYS A 542 -2.53 -19.99 18.76
C LYS A 542 -3.31 -18.67 18.63
N GLU A 543 -3.15 -17.78 19.59
CA GLU A 543 -3.81 -16.48 19.60
C GLU A 543 -3.31 -15.59 18.45
N LEU A 544 -1.99 -15.50 18.27
CA LEU A 544 -1.38 -14.69 17.22
C LEU A 544 -1.73 -15.20 15.82
N LEU A 545 -1.69 -16.53 15.62
CA LEU A 545 -2.07 -17.12 14.34
C LEU A 545 -3.56 -16.93 14.01
N ALA A 546 -4.44 -16.89 15.02
CA ALA A 546 -5.87 -16.62 14.81
C ALA A 546 -6.16 -15.19 14.33
N ARG A 547 -5.23 -14.24 14.54
CA ARG A 547 -5.35 -12.86 14.02
C ARG A 547 -4.97 -12.76 12.54
N ARG A 548 -4.27 -13.75 11.98
CA ARG A 548 -3.88 -13.74 10.56
C ARG A 548 -5.07 -14.14 9.68
N PRO A 549 -5.32 -13.45 8.56
CA PRO A 549 -6.29 -13.90 7.58
C PRO A 549 -5.92 -15.28 7.04
N VAL A 550 -6.91 -16.03 6.58
CA VAL A 550 -6.64 -17.28 5.86
C VAL A 550 -6.00 -16.98 4.51
N PHE A 551 -5.16 -17.90 4.03
CA PHE A 551 -4.49 -17.74 2.74
C PHE A 551 -5.49 -17.55 1.60
N SER A 552 -6.39 -18.52 1.45
CA SER A 552 -7.43 -18.53 0.42
C SER A 552 -8.67 -19.26 0.92
N LEU A 553 -9.85 -18.78 0.54
CA LEU A 553 -11.11 -19.50 0.78
C LEU A 553 -11.39 -20.55 -0.30
N ALA A 554 -10.65 -20.54 -1.42
CA ALA A 554 -10.81 -21.47 -2.53
C ALA A 554 -9.83 -22.66 -2.46
N GLY A 555 -9.11 -22.82 -1.35
CA GLY A 555 -8.21 -23.96 -1.12
C GLY A 555 -6.88 -23.87 -1.87
N LEU A 556 -6.47 -22.68 -2.33
CA LEU A 556 -5.12 -22.49 -2.85
C LEU A 556 -4.09 -22.82 -1.76
N GLN A 557 -3.01 -23.49 -2.16
CA GLN A 557 -1.92 -23.84 -1.26
C GLN A 557 -0.99 -22.63 -1.08
N PRO A 558 -0.62 -22.28 0.17
CA PRO A 558 0.37 -21.25 0.39
C PRO A 558 1.74 -21.61 -0.19
N PRO A 559 2.47 -20.66 -0.81
CA PRO A 559 3.75 -20.93 -1.47
C PRO A 559 4.84 -21.37 -0.48
N TRP A 560 4.68 -21.02 0.81
CA TRP A 560 5.59 -21.44 1.88
C TRP A 560 5.35 -22.86 2.41
N GLU A 561 4.25 -23.53 2.03
CA GLU A 561 3.92 -24.89 2.50
C GLU A 561 4.39 -26.00 1.54
N GLY A 562 4.64 -25.68 0.27
CA GLY A 562 5.01 -26.65 -0.78
C GLY A 562 6.46 -27.09 -0.85
#